data_AF-A0AAU4FXV4-F1
#
_entry.id   AF-A0AAU4FXV4-F1
#
_cell.length_a   1.000
_cell.length_b   1.000
_cell.length_c   1.000
_cell.angle_alpha   90.00
_cell.angle_beta   90.00
_cell.angle_gamma   90.00
#
_symmetry.space_group_name_H-M   'P 1'
#
loop_
_entity.id
_entity.type
_entity.pdbx_description
1 polymer ?
#
loop_
_entity_poly.entity_id
_entity_poly.type
_entity_poly.pdbx_seq_one_letter_code
_entity_poly.pdbx_strand_id
1 'polypeptide(L)' 'MLDTSRDDVTVPTPAPEPRGCLFALSQPPLMIFLGVIGALLLMAAVHDLFLL' A
#
# COMPACT_ATOMS: atom_id res chain seq x y z
N MET A 1 16.02 -8.83 3.03
CA MET A 1 15.64 -8.94 4.46
C MET A 1 14.15 -9.17 4.53
N LEU A 2 13.75 -10.18 5.32
CA LEU A 2 12.38 -10.63 5.60
C LEU A 2 11.61 -11.28 4.44
N ASP A 3 12.19 -12.39 3.96
CA ASP A 3 11.45 -13.59 3.59
C ASP A 3 10.93 -14.25 4.90
N THR A 4 9.97 -13.58 5.55
CA THR A 4 9.39 -14.05 6.84
C THR A 4 7.89 -13.80 6.85
N SER A 5 7.21 -14.39 5.88
CA SER A 5 5.79 -14.75 6.01
C SER A 5 5.51 -16.05 5.25
N ARG A 6 6.48 -16.97 5.29
CA ARG A 6 6.29 -18.36 4.89
C ARG A 6 6.16 -19.17 6.17
N ASP A 7 4.92 -19.31 6.61
CA ASP A 7 4.32 -20.46 7.32
C ASP A 7 3.18 -19.97 8.22
N ASP A 8 1.99 -19.80 7.63
CA ASP A 8 0.77 -20.08 8.36
C ASP A 8 0.41 -21.54 8.03
N VAL A 9 0.91 -22.43 8.89
CA VAL A 9 0.51 -23.83 8.95
C VAL A 9 -0.96 -23.84 9.35
N THR A 10 -1.86 -24.12 8.40
CA THR A 10 -2.96 -25.09 8.51
C THR A 10 -3.73 -25.07 7.19
N VAL A 11 -3.91 -26.25 6.59
CA VAL A 11 -4.82 -26.45 5.45
C VAL A 11 -6.26 -26.45 5.98
N PRO A 12 -7.05 -25.43 5.63
CA PRO A 12 -8.39 -25.69 5.13
C PRO A 12 -8.58 -24.96 3.80
N THR A 13 -9.28 -25.62 2.88
CA THR A 13 -9.65 -25.15 1.53
C THR A 13 -9.75 -23.63 1.44
N PRO A 14 -9.00 -22.93 0.56
CA PRO A 14 -9.08 -21.48 0.51
C PRO A 14 -10.48 -21.11 0.00
N ALA A 15 -11.35 -20.70 0.93
CA ALA A 15 -12.44 -19.79 0.63
C ALA A 15 -11.83 -18.62 -0.16
N PRO A 16 -12.51 -18.08 -1.18
CA PRO A 16 -11.96 -17.00 -2.00
C PRO A 16 -11.46 -15.91 -1.07
N GLU A 17 -10.13 -15.79 -0.98
CA GLU A 17 -9.45 -14.81 -0.17
C GLU A 17 -10.09 -13.45 -0.48
N PRO A 18 -10.39 -12.60 0.52
CA PRO A 18 -11.02 -11.31 0.30
C PRO A 18 -10.03 -10.39 -0.41
N ARG A 19 -9.85 -10.61 -1.71
CA ARG A 19 -9.15 -9.76 -2.66
C ARG A 19 -9.72 -8.34 -2.64
N GLY A 20 -10.88 -8.13 -1.99
CA GLY A 20 -11.57 -6.86 -1.86
C GLY A 20 -10.74 -5.73 -1.27
N CYS A 21 -9.83 -5.95 -0.30
CA CYS A 21 -9.01 -4.85 0.24
C CYS A 21 -7.89 -4.44 -0.73
N LEU A 22 -7.15 -5.41 -1.25
CA LEU A 22 -6.12 -5.16 -2.27
C LEU A 22 -6.72 -4.61 -3.58
N PHE A 23 -7.93 -5.03 -3.95
CA PHE A 23 -8.65 -4.53 -5.13
C PHE A 23 -9.33 -3.17 -4.89
N ALA A 24 -9.77 -2.88 -3.66
CA ALA A 24 -10.26 -1.56 -3.25
C ALA A 24 -9.12 -0.54 -3.23
N LEU A 25 -7.93 -0.94 -2.76
CA LEU A 25 -6.73 -0.13 -2.77
C LEU A 25 -6.15 0.03 -4.18
N SER A 26 -6.24 -1.01 -5.02
CA SER A 26 -5.86 -0.92 -6.44
C SER A 26 -6.96 -0.36 -7.34
N GLN A 27 -8.07 0.16 -6.77
CA GLN A 27 -9.03 0.90 -7.55
C GLN A 27 -8.28 2.03 -8.26
N PRO A 28 -8.31 2.06 -9.61
CA PRO A 28 -7.62 3.10 -10.38
C PRO A 28 -7.86 4.53 -9.84
N PRO A 29 -9.08 4.94 -9.42
CA PRO A 29 -9.27 6.27 -8.84
C PRO A 29 -8.60 6.49 -7.47
N LEU A 30 -8.62 5.50 -6.58
CA LEU A 30 -8.03 5.64 -5.23
C LEU A 30 -6.50 5.63 -5.30
N MET A 31 -5.93 4.84 -6.21
CA MET A 31 -4.49 4.81 -6.48
C MET A 31 -3.96 6.17 -6.93
N ILE A 32 -4.70 6.87 -7.80
CA ILE A 32 -4.35 8.23 -8.25
C ILE A 32 -4.45 9.24 -7.09
N PHE A 33 -5.51 9.16 -6.29
CA PHE A 33 -5.66 10.02 -5.12
C PHE A 33 -4.47 9.88 -4.15
N LEU A 34 -4.11 8.64 -3.82
CA LEU A 34 -2.97 8.37 -2.93
C LEU A 34 -1.65 8.86 -3.55
N GLY A 35 -1.47 8.71 -4.87
CA GLY A 35 -0.33 9.24 -5.60
C GLY A 35 -0.22 10.77 -5.50
N VAL A 36 -1.33 11.50 -5.64
CA VAL A 36 -1.36 12.97 -5.50
C VAL A 36 -0.98 13.39 -4.09
N ILE A 37 -1.59 12.80 -3.06
CA ILE A 37 -1.27 13.14 -1.67
C ILE A 37 0.18 12.81 -1.35
N GLY A 38 0.69 11.66 -1.79
CA GLY A 38 2.09 11.28 -1.62
C GLY A 38 3.05 12.29 -2.27
N ALA A 39 2.75 12.76 -3.48
CA ALA A 39 3.55 13.76 -4.17
C ALA A 39 3.54 15.13 -3.45
N LEU A 40 2.37 15.56 -2.95
CA LEU A 40 2.24 16.79 -2.17
C LEU A 40 3.06 16.73 -0.87
N LEU A 41 2.97 15.61 -0.14
CA LEU A 41 3.75 15.39 1.08
C LEU A 41 5.26 15.32 0.80
N LEU A 42 5.68 14.67 -0.28
CA LEU A 42 7.08 14.59 -0.66
C LEU A 42 7.65 15.96 -1.01
N MET A 43 6.92 16.76 -1.81
CA MET A 43 7.32 18.13 -2.13
C MET A 43 7.40 19.01 -0.89
N ALA A 44 6.45 18.88 0.04
CA ALA A 44 6.48 19.60 1.31
C ALA A 44 7.70 19.19 2.16
N ALA A 45 8.00 17.90 2.26
CA ALA A 45 9.16 17.40 3.01
C ALA A 45 10.49 17.84 2.39
N VAL A 46 10.60 17.85 1.05
CA VAL A 46 11.77 18.40 0.35
C VAL A 46 11.88 19.90 0.63
N HIS A 47 10.80 20.66 0.52
CA HIS A 47 10.82 22.08 0.84
C HIS A 47 11.26 22.31 2.30
N ASP A 48 10.72 21.56 3.25
CA ASP A 48 11.08 21.65 4.67
C ASP A 48 12.56 21.34 4.90
N LEU A 49 13.11 20.27 4.31
CA LEU A 49 14.49 19.86 4.54
C LEU A 49 15.54 20.77 3.88
N PHE A 50 15.20 21.43 2.77
CA PHE A 50 16.16 22.20 1.96
C PHE A 50 15.96 23.73 2.02
N LEU A 51 14.79 24.23 2.40
CA LEU A 51 14.49 25.67 2.45
C LEU A 51 14.28 26.22 3.88
N LEU A 52 14.28 25.36 4.90
CA LEU A 52 14.50 25.73 6.30
C LEU A 52 15.95 25.43 6.70
#